data_AF-A0A182KFR1-F1
#
_entry.id   AF-A0A182KFR1-F1
#
_cell.length_a   1.000
_cell.length_b   1.000
_cell.length_c   1.000
_cell.angle_alpha   90.00
_cell.angle_beta   90.00
_cell.angle_gamma   90.00
#
_symmetry.space_group_name_H-M   'P 1'
#
loop_
_entity.id
_entity.type
_entity.pdbx_description
1 polymer ?
#
loop_
_entity_poly.entity_id
_entity_poly.type
_entity_poly.pdbx_seq_one_letter_code
_entity_poly.pdbx_strand_id
1 'polypeptide(L)'
;MSINGCLVKSSCPGDKFRCKNGRCILKRWQCDGERDCADGSDEDAQQCLVKTCPANEVLCKSADRCIPKTWLCDREADCPDGSDEQNC
;
A
#
# COMPACT_ATOMS: atom_id res chain seq x y z
N MET A 1 -17.41 -30.14 -21.09
CA MET A 1 -17.51 -28.72 -21.47
C MET A 1 -18.26 -27.96 -20.39
N SER A 2 -17.62 -27.05 -19.66
CA SER A 2 -18.33 -25.96 -18.95
C SER A 2 -17.46 -24.72 -18.99
N ILE A 3 -17.79 -23.85 -19.95
CA ILE A 3 -17.33 -22.47 -20.03
C ILE A 3 -17.96 -21.68 -18.87
N ASN A 4 -17.14 -21.14 -17.98
CA ASN A 4 -17.51 -19.99 -17.17
C ASN A 4 -16.33 -19.02 -17.21
N GLY A 5 -16.34 -18.20 -18.26
CA GLY A 5 -15.47 -17.03 -18.34
C GLY A 5 -15.83 -16.10 -17.18
N CYS A 6 -14.96 -16.05 -16.17
CA CYS A 6 -14.79 -14.83 -15.42
C CYS A 6 -13.73 -14.03 -16.17
N LEU A 7 -14.14 -12.86 -16.69
CA LEU A 7 -13.24 -11.83 -17.19
C LEU A 7 -12.26 -11.48 -16.07
N VAL A 8 -11.15 -12.20 -15.94
CA VAL A 8 -10.09 -11.81 -15.01
C VAL A 8 -9.48 -10.57 -15.61
N LYS A 9 -10.04 -9.41 -15.24
CA LYS A 9 -9.39 -8.13 -15.40
C LYS A 9 -7.94 -8.33 -15.03
N SER A 10 -7.06 -7.93 -15.93
CA SER A 10 -5.60 -7.88 -15.79
C SER A 10 -5.20 -6.98 -14.61
N SER A 11 -5.52 -7.42 -13.41
CA SER A 11 -5.32 -6.74 -12.14
C SER A 11 -4.76 -7.81 -11.22
N CYS A 12 -3.54 -7.56 -10.74
CA CYS A 12 -2.82 -8.50 -9.91
C CYS A 12 -3.71 -8.94 -8.72
N PRO A 13 -3.69 -10.22 -8.31
CA PRO A 13 -4.40 -10.68 -7.11
C PRO A 13 -4.01 -9.81 -5.91
N GLY A 14 -4.93 -9.51 -4.99
CA GLY A 14 -4.88 -8.36 -4.07
C GLY A 14 -3.61 -8.17 -3.21
N ASP A 15 -2.82 -9.22 -3.04
CA ASP A 15 -1.54 -9.23 -2.31
C ASP A 15 -0.33 -8.91 -3.20
N LYS A 16 -0.56 -8.60 -4.47
CA LYS A 16 0.47 -8.27 -5.45
C LYS A 16 0.41 -6.79 -5.84
N PHE A 17 1.58 -6.17 -5.92
CA PHE A 17 1.77 -4.84 -6.47
C PHE A 17 1.93 -4.94 -8.00
N ARG A 18 1.31 -4.00 -8.72
CA ARG A 18 1.39 -3.93 -10.18
C ARG A 18 2.43 -2.88 -10.57
N CYS A 19 3.56 -3.34 -11.09
CA CYS A 19 4.58 -2.51 -11.70
C CYS A 19 4.00 -1.64 -12.82
N LYS A 20 4.64 -0.52 -13.15
CA LYS A 20 4.23 0.36 -14.28
C LYS A 20 4.29 -0.39 -15.62
N ASN A 21 5.23 -1.32 -15.77
CA ASN A 21 5.31 -2.21 -16.94
C ASN A 21 4.19 -3.29 -17.02
N GLY A 22 3.30 -3.37 -16.03
CA GLY A 22 2.19 -4.33 -15.99
C GLY A 22 2.51 -5.68 -15.33
N ARG A 23 3.75 -5.90 -14.88
CA ARG A 23 4.15 -7.09 -14.09
C ARG A 23 3.56 -7.02 -12.69
N CYS A 24 3.29 -8.18 -12.12
CA CYS A 24 2.83 -8.31 -10.74
C CYS A 24 3.95 -8.87 -9.86
N ILE A 25 4.36 -8.12 -8.84
CA ILE A 25 5.27 -8.56 -7.77
C ILE A 25 4.51 -8.67 -6.45
N LEU A 26 5.11 -9.18 -5.39
CA LEU A 26 4.47 -9.18 -4.07
C LEU A 26 4.41 -7.76 -3.53
N LYS A 27 3.34 -7.38 -2.81
CA LYS A 27 3.28 -6.07 -2.14
C LYS A 27 4.44 -5.84 -1.16
N ARG A 28 4.97 -6.91 -0.56
CA ARG A 28 6.13 -6.83 0.35
C ARG A 28 7.44 -6.44 -0.35
N TRP A 29 7.48 -6.58 -1.68
CA TRP A 29 8.61 -6.23 -2.55
C TRP A 29 8.47 -4.81 -3.12
N GLN A 30 7.43 -4.09 -2.70
CA GLN A 30 7.31 -2.69 -3.00
C GLN A 30 8.15 -1.93 -1.96
N CYS A 31 9.19 -1.22 -2.40
CA CYS A 31 10.02 -0.37 -1.54
C CYS A 31 10.83 -1.15 -0.49
N ASP A 32 11.28 -2.34 -0.87
CA ASP A 32 12.12 -3.17 0.00
C ASP A 32 13.63 -2.91 -0.20
N GLY A 33 13.97 -2.01 -1.12
CA GLY A 33 15.35 -1.65 -1.46
C GLY A 33 15.91 -2.47 -2.61
N GLU A 34 15.16 -3.46 -3.13
CA GLU A 34 15.55 -4.27 -4.29
C GLU A 34 14.66 -3.96 -5.50
N ARG A 35 15.28 -3.99 -6.68
CA ARG A 35 14.55 -3.79 -7.95
C ARG A 35 13.91 -5.10 -8.40
N ASP A 36 12.71 -5.41 -7.92
CA ASP A 36 11.90 -6.57 -8.33
C ASP A 36 11.08 -6.30 -9.60
N CYS A 37 10.63 -5.07 -9.82
CA CYS A 37 10.05 -4.67 -11.09
C CYS A 37 11.15 -4.46 -12.15
N ALA A 38 10.94 -4.97 -13.37
CA ALA A 38 11.92 -4.82 -14.45
C ALA A 38 12.20 -3.36 -14.86
N ASP A 39 11.27 -2.46 -14.56
CA ASP A 39 11.40 -1.00 -14.72
C ASP A 39 11.81 -0.27 -13.43
N GLY A 40 11.95 -1.00 -12.31
CA GLY A 40 12.18 -0.45 -10.97
C GLY A 40 11.08 0.44 -10.46
N SER A 41 9.86 0.24 -10.95
CA SER A 41 8.70 1.01 -10.51
C SER A 41 8.26 0.68 -9.08
N ASP A 42 8.60 -0.48 -8.55
CA ASP A 42 8.47 -0.84 -7.14
C ASP A 42 9.34 -0.01 -6.20
N GLU A 43 10.53 0.38 -6.66
CA GLU A 43 11.49 1.22 -5.90
C GLU A 43 11.43 2.71 -6.29
N ASP A 44 10.48 3.08 -7.16
CA ASP A 44 10.30 4.45 -7.59
C ASP A 44 9.78 5.28 -6.43
N ALA A 45 10.43 6.41 -6.13
CA ALA A 45 10.01 7.29 -5.05
C ALA A 45 8.52 7.66 -5.13
N GLN A 46 7.93 7.82 -6.33
CA GLN A 46 6.49 8.08 -6.48
C GLN A 46 5.60 6.89 -6.12
N GLN A 47 6.09 5.67 -6.25
CA GLN A 47 5.37 4.45 -5.85
C GLN A 47 5.64 4.09 -4.38
N CYS A 48 6.80 4.47 -3.84
CA CYS A 48 7.15 4.37 -2.42
C CYS A 48 6.59 5.48 -1.54
N LEU A 49 6.23 6.61 -2.12
CA LEU A 49 5.44 7.64 -1.46
C LEU A 49 4.04 7.12 -1.09
N VAL A 50 3.55 6.06 -1.75
CA VAL A 50 2.43 5.27 -1.25
C VAL A 50 2.98 4.31 -0.20
N LYS A 51 3.38 4.84 0.96
CA LYS A 51 3.64 4.02 2.15
C LYS A 51 2.34 3.32 2.51
N THR A 52 2.21 2.11 1.98
CA THR A 52 1.07 1.25 2.24
C THR A 52 1.36 0.61 3.58
N CYS A 53 0.95 1.28 4.65
CA CYS A 53 0.78 0.60 5.92
C CYS A 53 -0.08 -0.66 5.67
N PRO A 54 0.16 -1.75 6.39
CA PRO A 54 -0.62 -2.97 6.25
C PRO A 54 -2.11 -2.66 6.39
N ALA A 55 -3.00 -3.50 5.83
CA ALA A 55 -4.42 -3.16 5.67
C ALA A 55 -5.16 -2.81 6.98
N ASN A 56 -4.59 -3.18 8.12
CA ASN A 56 -5.03 -2.92 9.49
C ASN A 56 -4.37 -1.69 10.14
N GLU A 57 -3.57 -0.94 9.40
CA GLU A 57 -2.85 0.27 9.84
C GLU A 57 -3.15 1.45 8.90
N VAL A 58 -2.85 2.66 9.39
CA VAL A 58 -3.05 3.95 8.73
C VAL A 58 -1.76 4.75 8.83
N LEU A 59 -1.40 5.40 7.72
CA LEU A 59 -0.23 6.26 7.65
C LEU A 59 -0.58 7.64 8.21
N CYS A 60 0.25 8.15 9.12
CA CYS A 60 0.15 9.52 9.57
C CYS A 60 0.33 10.50 8.40
N LYS A 61 -0.40 11.61 8.41
CA LYS A 61 -0.48 12.53 7.26
C LYS A 61 0.84 13.27 7.01
N SER A 62 1.52 13.70 8.07
CA SER A 62 2.81 14.42 8.00
C SER A 62 3.96 13.61 8.59
N ALA A 63 3.71 12.37 9.01
CA ALA A 63 4.72 11.51 9.57
C ALA A 63 4.79 10.19 8.82
N ASP A 64 6.02 9.74 8.64
CA ASP A 64 6.39 8.47 8.03
C ASP A 64 6.11 7.25 8.95
N ARG A 65 5.07 7.34 9.79
CA ARG A 65 4.70 6.38 10.83
C ARG A 65 3.34 5.74 10.51
N CYS A 66 3.27 4.42 10.64
CA CYS A 66 2.03 3.67 10.60
C CYS A 66 1.51 3.47 12.03
N ILE A 67 0.21 3.67 12.21
CA ILE A 67 -0.52 3.36 13.45
C ILE A 67 -1.66 2.39 13.14
N PRO A 68 -2.13 1.56 14.08
CA PRO A 68 -3.31 0.72 13.92
C PRO A 68 -4.55 1.54 13.52
N LYS A 69 -5.41 0.98 12.66
CA LYS A 69 -6.72 1.59 12.35
C LYS A 69 -7.62 1.79 13.57
N THR A 70 -7.38 1.03 14.63
CA THR A 70 -8.10 1.18 15.91
C THR A 70 -7.70 2.44 16.68
N TRP A 71 -6.55 3.02 16.35
CA TRP A 71 -6.03 4.27 16.92
C TRP A 71 -6.41 5.50 16.07
N LEU A 72 -7.16 5.29 14.99
CA LEU A 72 -7.75 6.38 14.25
C LEU A 72 -9.04 6.79 14.95
N CYS A 73 -9.15 8.05 15.38
CA CYS A 73 -10.32 8.57 16.07
C CYS A 73 -10.58 7.95 17.44
N ASP A 74 -9.53 7.59 18.17
CA ASP A 74 -9.62 6.94 19.46
C ASP A 74 -9.49 7.90 20.66
N ARG A 75 -9.35 9.20 20.38
CA ARG A 75 -9.18 10.32 21.32
C ARG A 75 -7.77 10.45 21.88
N GLU A 76 -6.80 9.67 21.41
CA GLU A 76 -5.38 9.82 21.74
C GLU A 76 -4.60 10.23 20.48
N ALA A 77 -3.62 11.12 20.64
CA ALA A 77 -2.77 11.54 19.53
C ALA A 77 -1.59 10.57 19.40
N ASP A 78 -1.72 9.55 18.54
CA ASP A 78 -0.68 8.56 18.26
C ASP A 78 0.25 9.00 17.13
N CYS A 79 -0.28 9.76 16.17
CA CYS A 79 0.55 10.39 15.16
C CYS A 79 1.33 11.59 15.75
N PRO A 80 2.60 11.80 15.36
CA PRO A 80 3.42 12.93 15.84
C PRO A 80 2.83 14.29 15.50
N ASP A 81 2.04 14.35 14.43
CA ASP A 81 1.32 15.53 13.97
C ASP A 81 -0.14 15.55 14.44
N GLY A 82 -0.58 14.56 15.23
CA GLY A 82 -1.97 14.37 15.67
C GLY A 82 -2.95 14.23 14.51
N SER A 83 -2.48 13.81 13.32
CA SER A 83 -3.29 13.77 12.10
C SER A 83 -4.35 12.68 12.11
N ASP A 84 -4.15 11.67 12.94
CA ASP A 84 -5.09 10.62 13.29
C ASP A 84 -6.37 11.13 13.99
N GLU A 85 -6.28 12.22 14.75
CA GLU A 85 -7.40 12.78 15.53
C GLU A 85 -8.01 14.07 14.93
N GLN A 86 -7.42 14.62 13.85
CA GLN A 86 -7.80 15.94 13.33
C GLN A 86 -9.01 15.96 12.38
N ASN A 87 -9.49 14.81 11.92
CA ASN A 87 -10.63 14.75 10.99
C ASN A 87 -11.50 13.50 11.21
N CYS A 88 -11.89 13.35 12.47
CA CYS A 88 -12.98 12.51 12.95
C CYS A 88 -14.25 13.38 13.08
#